data_AF-A0A1D6KLE9-F1
#
_entry.id   AF-A0A1D6KLE9-F1
#
_cell.length_a   1.000
_cell.length_b   1.000
_cell.length_c   1.000
_cell.angle_alpha   90.00
_cell.angle_beta   90.00
_cell.angle_gamma   90.00
#
_symmetry.space_group_name_H-M   'P 1'
#
loop_
_entity.id
_entity.type
_entity.pdbx_description
1 polymer ?
#
loop_
_entity_poly.entity_id
_entity_poly.type
_entity_poly.pdbx_seq_one_letter_code
_entity_poly.pdbx_strand_id
1 'polypeptide(L)'
;MPKNLLPAHVCHWCGTWKGDKICSSCKKARYCSEKHQALHWGTGHKNDCLQIISSSAASNSVLPTVGKVPANTSWPEFEIKIDYEGIFDSDSGDENNSKLLVMQRHGKPDAMMQSWMDQFEADSDNKCWTSFQERVSRAPNQVLRYCREPNAKPLWALSSGCPSNADIPSCSYCKDPLCYEFQVGQSS
;
A
#
# COMPACT_ATOMS: atom_id res chain seq x y z
N MET A 1 -12.94 -20.63 -5.66
CA MET A 1 -13.41 -19.73 -6.73
C MET A 1 -12.70 -18.40 -6.57
N PRO A 2 -11.81 -17.98 -7.48
CA PRO A 2 -11.18 -16.67 -7.37
C PRO A 2 -12.26 -15.59 -7.53
N LYS A 3 -12.27 -14.63 -6.61
CA LYS A 3 -13.12 -13.45 -6.68
C LYS A 3 -12.74 -12.71 -7.97
N ASN A 4 -13.70 -12.54 -8.88
CA ASN A 4 -13.49 -11.72 -10.07
C ASN A 4 -13.08 -10.31 -9.62
N LEU A 5 -11.79 -9.99 -9.75
CA LEU A 5 -11.28 -8.64 -9.55
C LEU A 5 -11.92 -7.77 -10.63
N LEU A 6 -12.86 -6.91 -10.24
CA LEU A 6 -13.48 -5.97 -11.17
C LEU A 6 -12.40 -5.06 -11.77
N PRO A 7 -12.44 -4.78 -13.09
CA PRO A 7 -11.50 -3.86 -13.72
C PRO A 7 -11.55 -2.52 -12.99
N ALA A 8 -10.40 -2.05 -12.51
CA ALA A 8 -10.40 -0.79 -11.79
C ALA A 8 -10.68 0.38 -12.73
N HIS A 9 -11.43 1.34 -12.20
CA HIS A 9 -11.76 2.55 -12.92
C HIS A 9 -10.57 3.50 -12.92
N VAL A 10 -10.03 3.76 -14.11
CA VAL A 10 -8.90 4.66 -14.32
C VAL A 10 -9.35 6.01 -14.87
N CYS A 11 -8.59 7.05 -14.58
CA CYS A 11 -8.77 8.39 -15.11
C CYS A 11 -8.39 8.42 -16.61
N HIS A 12 -9.28 8.89 -17.47
CA HIS A 12 -9.05 8.99 -18.91
C HIS A 12 -8.05 10.10 -19.29
N TRP A 13 -7.78 11.03 -18.38
CA TRP A 13 -6.81 12.11 -18.60
C TRP A 13 -5.38 11.72 -18.20
N CYS A 14 -5.19 11.14 -17.01
CA CYS A 14 -3.86 10.89 -16.44
C CYS A 14 -3.52 9.39 -16.28
N GLY A 15 -4.46 8.49 -16.57
CA GLY A 15 -4.26 7.04 -16.45
C GLY A 15 -4.20 6.49 -15.01
N THR A 16 -4.19 7.35 -13.99
CA THR A 16 -4.15 6.91 -12.58
C THR A 16 -5.47 6.26 -12.14
N TRP A 17 -5.39 5.37 -11.15
CA TRP A 17 -6.52 4.78 -10.43
C TRP A 17 -7.45 5.85 -9.82
N LYS A 18 -8.63 5.44 -9.31
CA LYS A 18 -9.65 6.32 -8.71
C LYS A 18 -10.45 7.15 -9.73
N GLY A 19 -10.78 6.58 -10.89
CA GLY A 19 -11.66 7.17 -11.91
C GLY A 19 -13.14 7.20 -11.48
N ASP A 20 -13.44 7.82 -10.33
CA ASP A 20 -14.77 7.77 -9.71
C ASP A 20 -15.72 8.84 -10.28
N LYS A 21 -15.17 9.93 -10.84
CA LYS A 21 -15.96 11.01 -11.43
C LYS A 21 -16.27 10.69 -12.88
N ILE A 22 -17.54 10.56 -13.22
CA ILE A 22 -17.99 10.22 -14.56
C ILE A 22 -18.44 11.50 -15.29
N CYS A 23 -18.10 11.62 -16.58
CA CYS A 23 -18.66 12.68 -17.42
C CYS A 23 -20.20 12.59 -17.44
N SER A 24 -20.89 13.63 -16.99
CA SER A 24 -22.35 13.67 -16.91
C SER A 24 -23.05 13.51 -18.26
N SER A 25 -22.41 13.95 -19.35
CA SER A 25 -22.97 13.90 -20.70
C SER A 25 -22.84 12.52 -21.33
N CYS A 26 -21.62 11.99 -21.52
CA CYS A 26 -21.42 10.71 -22.22
C CYS A 26 -21.52 9.49 -21.31
N LYS A 27 -21.37 9.64 -19.99
CA LYS A 27 -21.29 8.57 -18.99
C LYS A 27 -20.20 7.50 -19.21
N LYS A 28 -19.32 7.67 -20.20
CA LYS A 28 -18.24 6.74 -20.54
C LYS A 28 -16.88 7.18 -20.00
N ALA A 29 -16.55 8.47 -20.12
CA ALA A 29 -15.29 8.98 -19.62
C ALA A 29 -15.30 9.14 -18.09
N ARG A 30 -14.19 8.79 -17.45
CA ARG A 30 -13.97 8.76 -16.00
C ARG A 30 -12.73 9.54 -15.60
N TYR A 31 -12.76 10.17 -14.43
CA TYR A 31 -11.72 11.07 -13.93
C TYR A 31 -11.48 10.90 -12.44
N CYS A 32 -10.24 11.07 -11.99
CA CYS A 32 -9.92 11.12 -10.56
C CYS A 32 -10.16 12.48 -9.91
N SER A 33 -10.37 13.54 -10.71
CA SER A 33 -10.70 14.88 -10.23
C SER A 33 -11.50 15.67 -11.26
N GLU A 34 -12.23 16.69 -10.80
CA GLU A 34 -12.89 17.65 -11.70
C GLU A 34 -11.87 18.46 -12.50
N LYS A 35 -10.69 18.73 -11.91
CA LYS A 35 -9.58 19.37 -12.61
C LYS A 35 -9.16 18.57 -13.85
N HIS A 36 -9.01 17.25 -13.72
CA HIS A 36 -8.69 16.38 -14.85
C HIS A 36 -9.80 16.29 -15.90
N GLN A 37 -11.07 16.32 -15.47
CA GLN A 37 -12.19 16.44 -16.40
C GLN A 37 -12.14 17.74 -17.20
N ALA A 38 -11.90 18.88 -16.53
CA ALA A 38 -11.84 20.19 -17.18
C ALA A 38 -10.66 20.31 -18.16
N LEU A 39 -9.48 19.80 -17.78
CA LEU A 39 -8.31 19.75 -18.66
C LEU A 39 -8.55 18.86 -19.89
N HIS A 40 -9.10 17.67 -19.68
CA HIS A 40 -9.44 16.77 -20.79
C HIS A 40 -10.53 17.36 -21.69
N TRP A 41 -11.51 18.07 -21.12
CA TRP A 41 -12.55 18.77 -21.87
C TRP A 41 -11.98 19.81 -22.83
N GLY A 42 -11.03 20.63 -22.37
CA GLY A 42 -10.40 21.66 -23.19
C GLY A 42 -9.47 21.14 -24.27
N THR A 43 -8.92 19.93 -24.10
CA THR A 43 -7.87 19.37 -24.98
C THR A 43 -8.36 18.34 -25.99
N GLY A 44 -9.54 17.73 -25.78
CA GLY A 44 -10.10 16.79 -26.76
C GLY A 44 -11.48 16.25 -26.44
N HIS A 45 -11.76 16.00 -25.15
CA HIS A 45 -12.97 15.28 -24.76
C HIS A 45 -14.28 15.95 -25.18
N LYS A 46 -14.30 17.27 -25.40
CA LYS A 46 -15.51 17.95 -25.90
C LYS A 46 -16.01 17.35 -27.22
N ASN A 47 -15.11 17.06 -28.16
CA ASN A 47 -15.46 16.47 -29.44
C ASN A 47 -15.76 14.97 -29.29
N ASP A 48 -14.92 14.25 -28.54
CA ASP A 48 -15.11 12.82 -28.29
C ASP A 48 -16.42 12.53 -27.57
N CYS A 49 -16.81 13.38 -26.61
CA CYS A 49 -18.05 13.26 -25.86
C CYS A 49 -19.27 13.30 -26.79
N LEU A 50 -19.29 14.23 -27.75
CA LEU A 50 -20.37 14.31 -28.75
C LEU A 50 -20.38 13.08 -29.65
N GLN A 51 -19.22 12.63 -30.13
CA GLN A 51 -19.11 11.43 -30.96
C GLN A 51 -19.57 10.17 -30.23
N ILE A 52 -19.24 10.04 -28.94
CA ILE A 52 -19.68 8.94 -28.09
C ILE A 52 -21.21 8.95 -27.94
N ILE A 53 -21.81 10.13 -27.74
CA ILE A 53 -23.26 10.28 -27.63
C ILE A 53 -23.94 9.95 -28.96
N SER A 54 -23.45 10.49 -30.08
CA SER A 54 -24.00 10.22 -31.42
C SER A 54 -23.88 8.76 -31.83
N SER A 55 -22.78 8.09 -31.47
CA SER A 55 -22.55 6.68 -31.79
C SER A 55 -23.33 5.72 -30.87
N SER A 56 -23.83 6.20 -29.73
CA SER A 56 -24.56 5.36 -28.77
C SER A 56 -25.96 4.94 -29.23
N ALA A 57 -26.44 5.47 -30.36
CA ALA A 57 -27.67 5.00 -31.03
C ALA A 57 -27.47 3.72 -31.85
N ALA A 58 -26.23 3.29 -32.11
CA ALA A 58 -25.92 2.07 -32.86
C ALA A 58 -24.93 1.17 -32.09
N SER A 59 -25.49 0.23 -31.33
CA SER A 59 -24.84 -0.99 -30.84
C SER A 59 -23.80 -0.87 -29.71
N ASN A 60 -23.95 -1.81 -28.76
CA ASN A 60 -23.05 -2.13 -27.64
C ASN A 60 -21.69 -2.71 -28.08
N SER A 61 -21.13 -2.24 -29.20
CA SER A 61 -19.77 -2.65 -29.58
C SER A 61 -18.76 -1.96 -28.68
N VAL A 62 -17.95 -2.78 -28.02
CA VAL A 62 -16.76 -2.40 -27.27
C VAL A 62 -15.79 -1.76 -28.27
N LEU A 63 -15.91 -0.45 -28.49
CA LEU A 63 -14.87 0.31 -29.18
C LEU A 63 -13.61 0.33 -28.30
N PRO A 64 -12.41 0.27 -28.90
CA PRO A 64 -11.18 0.05 -28.17
C PRO A 64 -10.92 1.26 -27.27
N THR A 65 -11.13 1.09 -25.98
CA THR A 65 -10.68 2.01 -24.92
C THR A 65 -9.15 1.91 -24.79
N VAL A 66 -8.44 2.27 -25.87
CA VAL A 66 -7.10 2.82 -25.76
C VAL A 66 -7.27 4.28 -26.13
N GLY A 67 -7.98 5.00 -25.27
CA GLY A 67 -7.84 6.45 -25.24
C GLY A 67 -6.35 6.70 -25.08
N LYS A 68 -5.73 7.35 -26.06
CA LYS A 68 -4.41 7.93 -25.93
C LYS A 68 -4.50 8.86 -24.72
N VAL A 69 -4.20 8.32 -23.54
CA VAL A 69 -3.86 9.12 -22.37
C VAL A 69 -2.73 10.01 -22.90
N PRO A 70 -2.85 11.34 -22.85
CA PRO A 70 -1.72 12.21 -23.07
C PRO A 70 -0.75 11.90 -21.93
N ALA A 71 0.08 10.88 -22.13
CA ALA A 71 1.17 10.51 -21.25
C ALA A 71 2.28 11.56 -21.43
N ASN A 72 1.92 12.82 -21.28
CA ASN A 72 2.83 13.95 -21.39
C ASN A 72 3.55 14.16 -20.05
N THR A 73 3.13 13.45 -19.01
CA THR A 73 3.79 13.39 -17.72
C THR A 73 4.39 11.99 -17.58
N SER A 74 5.64 11.84 -18.00
CA SER A 74 6.45 10.72 -17.53
C SER A 74 6.48 10.78 -16.01
N TRP A 75 6.29 9.62 -15.37
CA TRP A 75 6.54 9.53 -13.93
C TRP A 75 8.00 9.88 -13.67
N PRO A 76 8.33 10.52 -12.54
CA PRO A 76 9.73 10.74 -12.20
C PRO A 76 10.47 9.40 -12.18
N GLU A 77 11.59 9.34 -12.89
CA GLU A 77 12.45 8.16 -12.90
C GLU A 77 13.40 8.23 -11.71
N PHE A 78 13.50 7.13 -10.98
CA PHE A 78 14.39 7.01 -9.84
C PHE A 78 15.34 5.82 -10.04
N GLU A 79 16.58 6.00 -9.62
CA GLU A 79 17.56 4.91 -9.56
C GLU A 79 17.22 4.00 -8.37
N ILE A 80 17.08 2.69 -8.62
CA ILE A 80 16.96 1.69 -7.55
C ILE A 80 18.36 1.39 -7.03
N LYS A 81 18.64 1.84 -5.82
CA LYS A 81 19.84 1.45 -5.07
C LYS A 81 19.52 0.25 -4.21
N ILE A 82 20.33 -0.80 -4.35
CA ILE A 82 20.19 -2.05 -3.60
C ILE A 82 21.24 -2.03 -2.49
N ASP A 83 20.80 -1.74 -1.28
CA ASP A 83 21.66 -1.75 -0.10
C ASP A 83 21.29 -2.92 0.81
N TYR A 84 22.31 -3.54 1.41
CA TYR A 84 22.11 -4.61 2.38
C TYR A 84 21.70 -4.01 3.72
N GLU A 85 20.56 -4.44 4.24
CA GLU A 85 20.20 -4.16 5.61
C GLU A 85 20.91 -5.18 6.50
N GLY A 86 21.92 -4.75 7.26
CA GLY A 86 22.70 -5.60 8.15
C GLY A 86 21.85 -6.56 9.00
N ILE A 87 22.39 -7.74 9.30
CA ILE A 87 21.84 -8.67 10.31
C ILE A 87 22.02 -7.99 11.66
N PHE A 88 21.02 -7.24 12.08
CA PHE A 88 20.93 -6.79 13.46
C PHE A 88 20.00 -7.78 14.15
N ASP A 89 20.60 -8.69 14.92
CA ASP A 89 19.91 -9.50 15.91
C ASP A 89 19.13 -8.56 16.84
N SER A 90 17.88 -8.33 16.52
CA SER A 90 16.89 -7.73 17.41
C SER A 90 15.56 -8.49 17.34
N ASP A 91 15.60 -9.75 16.89
CA ASP A 91 14.54 -10.74 17.18
C ASP A 91 14.73 -11.35 18.58
N SER A 92 15.59 -10.77 19.44
CA SER A 92 15.39 -10.96 20.87
C SER A 92 14.15 -10.14 21.27
N GLY A 93 13.02 -10.84 21.31
CA GLY A 93 11.95 -10.54 22.26
C GLY A 93 12.45 -10.68 23.71
N ASP A 94 13.60 -10.08 24.03
CA ASP A 94 14.02 -9.86 25.40
C ASP A 94 13.33 -8.58 25.86
N GLU A 95 12.33 -8.81 26.70
CA GLU A 95 11.50 -7.89 27.49
C GLU A 95 12.24 -6.76 28.26
N ASN A 96 13.51 -6.47 27.98
CA ASN A 96 14.36 -5.68 28.88
C ASN A 96 14.92 -4.36 28.32
N ASN A 97 14.61 -3.97 27.07
CA ASN A 97 15.15 -2.70 26.53
C ASN A 97 14.14 -1.52 26.50
N SER A 98 12.86 -1.76 26.80
CA SER A 98 11.88 -0.69 27.04
C SER A 98 12.14 0.10 28.33
N LYS A 99 13.12 -0.34 29.15
CA LYS A 99 13.47 0.33 30.41
C LYS A 99 14.63 1.34 30.30
N LEU A 100 15.36 1.38 29.18
CA LEU A 100 16.59 2.18 29.10
C LEU A 100 16.37 3.67 28.81
N LEU A 101 15.15 4.11 28.45
CA LEU A 101 14.84 5.52 28.20
C LEU A 101 14.05 6.22 29.31
N VAL A 102 13.73 5.52 30.41
CA VAL A 102 13.04 6.11 31.57
C VAL A 102 13.75 5.72 32.87
N MET A 103 15.02 6.10 33.04
CA MET A 103 15.66 6.09 34.36
C MET A 103 16.56 7.32 34.55
N GLN A 104 15.95 8.46 34.85
CA GLN A 104 16.53 9.44 35.76
C GLN A 104 15.44 10.11 36.61
N ARG A 105 14.84 9.32 37.51
CA ARG A 105 14.41 9.81 38.83
C ARG A 105 14.32 8.63 39.79
N HIS A 106 15.12 8.69 40.85
CA HIS A 106 15.08 7.74 41.97
C HIS A 106 13.72 7.85 42.68
N GLY A 107 12.90 6.80 42.58
CA GLY A 107 11.66 6.64 43.33
C GLY A 107 11.02 5.31 42.96
N LYS A 108 10.67 4.48 43.96
CA LYS A 108 9.87 3.27 43.70
C LYS A 108 8.50 3.71 43.16
N PRO A 109 8.02 3.17 42.03
CA PRO A 109 6.64 3.44 41.59
C PRO A 109 5.69 2.96 42.69
N ASP A 110 4.75 3.81 43.08
CA ASP A 110 3.70 3.42 44.03
C ASP A 110 2.70 2.47 43.34
N ALA A 111 1.91 1.72 44.12
CA ALA A 111 0.96 0.72 43.61
C ALA A 111 -0.08 1.29 42.62
N MET A 112 -0.45 2.56 42.75
CA MET A 112 -1.33 3.29 41.82
C MET A 112 -0.62 3.56 40.49
N MET A 113 0.66 3.93 40.52
CA MET A 113 1.48 4.14 39.34
C MET A 113 1.77 2.82 38.60
N GLN A 114 1.94 1.73 39.36
CA GLN A 114 2.07 0.37 38.83
C GLN A 114 0.77 -0.09 38.16
N SER A 115 -0.38 0.13 38.81
CA SER A 115 -1.70 -0.19 38.24
C SER A 115 -2.03 0.63 36.98
N TRP A 116 -1.57 1.88 36.89
CA TRP A 116 -1.72 2.70 35.68
C TRP A 116 -0.81 2.23 34.54
N MET A 117 0.39 1.75 34.85
CA MET A 117 1.28 1.13 33.85
C MET A 117 0.74 -0.21 33.35
N ASP A 118 0.18 -1.04 34.23
CA ASP A 118 -0.48 -2.31 33.84
C ASP A 118 -1.75 -2.07 33.02
N GLN A 119 -2.47 -0.96 33.26
CA GLN A 119 -3.63 -0.57 32.44
C GLN A 119 -3.24 -0.01 31.07
N PHE A 120 -1.97 0.36 30.90
CA PHE A 120 -1.31 0.72 29.64
C PHE A 120 -0.41 -0.42 29.14
N GLU A 121 -0.75 -1.68 29.43
CA GLU A 121 -0.16 -2.82 28.75
C GLU A 121 -0.16 -2.53 27.26
N ALA A 122 1.06 -2.41 26.69
CA ALA A 122 1.22 -2.07 25.29
C ALA A 122 0.52 -3.15 24.47
N ASP A 123 -0.64 -2.79 23.91
CA ASP A 123 -1.36 -3.57 22.92
C ASP A 123 -0.34 -4.21 21.96
N SER A 124 -0.54 -5.49 21.64
CA SER A 124 0.27 -6.20 20.65
C SER A 124 0.45 -5.38 19.36
N ASP A 125 -0.56 -4.59 18.97
CA ASP A 125 -0.49 -3.67 17.84
C ASP A 125 0.46 -2.48 18.10
N ASN A 126 0.50 -1.93 19.32
CA ASN A 126 1.45 -0.88 19.69
C ASN A 126 2.90 -1.37 19.66
N LYS A 127 3.16 -2.60 20.13
CA LYS A 127 4.49 -3.22 20.05
C LYS A 127 4.90 -3.43 18.59
N CYS A 128 4.00 -3.99 17.78
CA CYS A 128 4.20 -4.22 16.36
C CYS A 128 4.49 -2.92 15.60
N TRP A 129 3.70 -1.88 15.85
CA TRP A 129 3.89 -0.55 15.27
C TRP A 129 5.21 0.09 15.67
N THR A 130 5.63 -0.07 16.94
CA THR A 130 6.91 0.46 17.41
C THR A 130 8.08 -0.20 16.68
N SER A 131 8.10 -1.54 16.58
CA SER A 131 9.12 -2.26 15.83
C SER A 131 9.12 -1.92 14.34
N PHE A 132 7.93 -1.75 13.75
CA PHE A 132 7.76 -1.29 12.38
C PHE A 132 8.39 0.09 12.16
N GLN A 133 8.03 1.06 13.00
CA GLN A 133 8.54 2.43 12.94
C GLN A 133 10.05 2.48 13.13
N GLU A 134 10.58 1.77 14.11
CA GLU A 134 12.02 1.68 14.34
C GLU A 134 12.73 1.15 13.09
N ARG A 135 12.20 0.08 12.49
CA ARG A 135 12.82 -0.53 11.31
C ARG A 135 12.74 0.34 10.06
N VAL A 136 11.61 1.01 9.82
CA VAL A 136 11.40 1.93 8.69
C VAL A 136 12.22 3.21 8.84
N SER A 137 12.39 3.71 10.07
CA SER A 137 13.16 4.93 10.33
C SER A 137 14.64 4.84 9.92
N ARG A 138 15.18 3.62 9.82
CA ARG A 138 16.56 3.37 9.37
C ARG A 138 16.76 3.67 7.89
N ALA A 139 15.71 3.56 7.08
CA ALA A 139 15.75 3.81 5.64
C ALA A 139 14.41 4.38 5.17
N PRO A 140 14.11 5.66 5.47
CA PRO A 140 12.79 6.25 5.20
C PRO A 140 12.45 6.34 3.70
N ASN A 141 13.46 6.32 2.83
CA ASN A 141 13.30 6.32 1.37
C ASN A 141 13.17 4.90 0.78
N GLN A 142 13.16 3.86 1.62
CA GLN A 142 13.01 2.48 1.19
C GLN A 142 11.59 2.23 0.70
N VAL A 143 11.47 1.80 -0.56
CA VAL A 143 10.19 1.42 -1.19
C VAL A 143 10.01 -0.08 -1.33
N LEU A 144 11.11 -0.85 -1.23
CA LEU A 144 11.10 -2.31 -1.38
C LEU A 144 12.03 -2.96 -0.35
N ARG A 145 11.54 -4.00 0.31
CA ARG A 145 12.29 -4.87 1.21
C ARG A 145 12.21 -6.29 0.65
N TYR A 146 13.34 -6.84 0.23
CA TYR A 146 13.41 -8.18 -0.36
C TYR A 146 14.28 -9.07 0.54
N CYS A 147 13.82 -10.25 0.92
CA CYS A 147 14.51 -11.17 1.82
C CYS A 147 14.55 -12.58 1.22
N ARG A 148 15.76 -13.12 1.00
CA ARG A 148 15.97 -14.48 0.46
C ARG A 148 16.15 -15.54 1.55
N GLU A 149 16.13 -15.13 2.81
CA GLU A 149 16.43 -16.06 3.90
C GLU A 149 15.25 -17.03 4.09
N PRO A 150 15.52 -18.34 4.26
CA PRO A 150 14.46 -19.35 4.40
C PRO A 150 13.47 -19.08 5.54
N ASN A 151 13.92 -18.37 6.58
CA ASN A 151 13.13 -18.04 7.77
C ASN A 151 12.77 -16.54 7.84
N ALA A 152 12.79 -15.85 6.70
CA ALA A 152 12.44 -14.45 6.62
C ALA A 152 11.01 -14.19 7.09
N LYS A 153 10.84 -13.25 8.01
CA LYS A 153 9.52 -12.82 8.48
C LYS A 153 9.16 -11.47 7.85
N PRO A 154 7.90 -11.27 7.40
CA PRO A 154 7.44 -9.96 6.96
C PRO A 154 7.49 -8.94 8.12
N LEU A 155 7.70 -7.66 7.78
CA LEU A 155 7.65 -6.57 8.76
C LEU A 155 6.22 -6.05 8.86
N TRP A 156 5.54 -6.38 9.95
CA TRP A 156 4.13 -6.01 10.16
C TRP A 156 4.01 -4.68 10.91
N ALA A 157 3.01 -3.88 10.55
CA ALA A 157 2.65 -2.64 11.24
C ALA A 157 1.58 -2.85 12.33
N LEU A 158 0.80 -3.92 12.20
CA LEU A 158 -0.26 -4.33 13.11
C LEU A 158 -0.14 -5.85 13.26
N SER A 159 -0.38 -6.36 14.46
CA SER A 159 -0.48 -7.79 14.71
C SER A 159 -1.81 -8.35 14.19
N SER A 160 -2.85 -7.52 14.17
CA SER A 160 -4.14 -7.85 13.58
C SER A 160 -4.06 -7.98 12.05
N GLY A 161 -4.57 -9.10 11.51
CA GLY A 161 -4.60 -9.37 10.07
C GLY A 161 -3.34 -10.03 9.49
N CYS A 162 -2.35 -10.38 10.31
CA CYS A 162 -1.24 -11.22 9.90
C CYS A 162 -1.74 -12.64 9.59
N PRO A 163 -1.53 -13.18 8.37
CA PRO A 163 -1.94 -14.54 8.05
C PRO A 163 -1.13 -15.54 8.88
N SER A 164 -1.81 -16.54 9.43
CA SER A 164 -1.15 -17.69 10.03
C SER A 164 -0.62 -18.62 8.94
N ASN A 165 0.29 -19.54 9.29
CA ASN A 165 0.77 -20.56 8.35
C ASN A 165 -0.36 -21.41 7.75
N ALA A 166 -1.51 -21.52 8.43
CA ALA A 166 -2.69 -22.23 7.93
C ALA A 166 -3.46 -21.42 6.87
N ASP A 167 -3.35 -20.09 6.88
CA ASP A 167 -4.03 -19.19 5.94
C ASP A 167 -3.27 -19.07 4.60
N ILE A 168 -1.99 -19.44 4.59
CA ILE A 168 -1.12 -19.35 3.41
C ILE A 168 -1.29 -20.63 2.57
N PRO A 169 -1.80 -20.54 1.33
CA PRO A 169 -1.95 -21.72 0.49
C PRO A 169 -0.59 -22.27 0.06
N SER A 170 -0.51 -23.59 -0.16
CA SER A 170 0.66 -24.21 -0.76
C SER A 170 0.84 -23.82 -2.23
N CYS A 171 2.07 -23.91 -2.73
CA CYS A 171 2.40 -23.70 -4.14
C CYS A 171 1.52 -24.60 -5.04
N SER A 172 0.95 -24.02 -6.10
CA SER A 172 0.07 -24.76 -7.03
C SER A 172 0.81 -25.87 -7.77
N TYR A 173 2.11 -25.70 -8.03
CA TYR A 173 2.94 -26.60 -8.83
C TYR A 173 3.68 -27.67 -8.00
N CYS A 174 4.47 -27.26 -7.00
CA CYS A 174 5.27 -28.19 -6.20
C CYS A 174 4.63 -28.63 -4.87
N LYS A 175 3.54 -27.97 -4.44
CA LYS A 175 2.86 -28.19 -3.14
C LYS A 175 3.67 -27.80 -1.89
N ASP A 176 4.84 -27.21 -2.06
CA ASP A 176 5.62 -26.68 -0.94
C ASP A 176 4.95 -25.44 -0.32
N PRO A 177 5.23 -25.13 0.96
CA PRO A 177 4.78 -23.90 1.61
C PRO A 177 5.27 -22.66 0.85
N LEU A 178 4.41 -21.65 0.73
CA LEU A 178 4.83 -20.35 0.22
C LEU A 178 5.57 -19.59 1.32
N CYS A 179 6.75 -19.08 0.99
CA CYS A 179 7.55 -18.26 1.89
C CYS A 179 7.44 -16.78 1.54
N TYR A 180 7.67 -15.93 2.53
CA TYR A 180 7.83 -14.50 2.29
C TYR A 180 9.08 -14.23 1.46
N GLU A 181 8.93 -13.43 0.40
CA GLU A 181 10.05 -13.02 -0.47
C GLU A 181 10.28 -11.52 -0.42
N PHE A 182 9.23 -10.70 -0.48
CA PHE A 182 9.37 -9.24 -0.43
C PHE A 182 8.13 -8.51 0.07
N GLN A 183 8.34 -7.27 0.49
CA GLN A 183 7.35 -6.32 0.95
C GLN A 183 7.55 -4.98 0.24
N VAL A 184 6.46 -4.41 -0.27
CA VAL A 184 6.44 -3.09 -0.90
C VAL A 184 5.95 -2.07 0.13
N GLY A 185 6.74 -1.02 0.35
CA GLY A 185 6.36 0.14 1.15
C GLY A 185 5.77 1.24 0.27
N GLN A 186 4.78 1.98 0.77
CA GLN A 186 4.41 3.26 0.17
C GLN A 186 5.21 4.37 0.85
N SER A 187 6.11 5.02 0.10
CA SER A 187 6.62 6.33 0.49
C SER A 187 5.52 7.36 0.24
N SER A 188 5.01 7.98 1.31
CA SER A 188 4.04 9.10 1.25
C SER A 188 4.65 10.36 0.68
#